data_AF-A0A9D4Q1J4-F1
#
_entry.id   AF-A0A9D4Q1J4-F1
#
_cell.length_a   1.000
_cell.length_b   1.000
_cell.length_c   1.000
_cell.angle_alpha   90.00
_cell.angle_beta   90.00
_cell.angle_gamma   90.00
#
_symmetry.space_group_name_H-M   'P 1'
#
loop_
_entity.id
_entity.type
_entity.pdbx_description
1 polymer ?
#
loop_
_entity_poly.entity_id
_entity_poly.type
_entity_poly.pdbx_seq_one_letter_code
_entity_poly.pdbx_strand_id
1 'polypeptide(L)'
;MVAEGFRINYEKAAVEAIGPPVTFVNVYRYPAYLSDEVLSNALAQYGKFKSTTFATVASRHNKLNGVRFVKLEMARPVPNFVTIAGDRVMCEYRGMRRVCARCGDTGYMGSACTAQYCKRCGTFGHETEGCDAECKRKVGQVMAIIE
;
A
#
# COMPACT_ATOMS: atom_id res chain seq x y z
N MET A 1 3.14 -10.52 -23.33
CA MET A 1 1.84 -10.35 -24.01
C MET A 1 2.05 -9.29 -25.07
N VAL A 2 2.17 -9.69 -26.34
CA VAL A 2 2.29 -8.74 -27.46
C VAL A 2 0.89 -8.21 -27.71
N ALA A 3 0.70 -6.90 -27.60
CA ALA A 3 -0.62 -6.28 -27.76
C ALA A 3 -1.11 -6.50 -29.20
N GLU A 4 -2.31 -7.06 -29.36
CA GLU A 4 -3.01 -7.05 -30.65
C GLU A 4 -3.13 -5.58 -31.11
N GLY A 5 -2.68 -5.30 -32.33
CA GLY A 5 -2.43 -3.93 -32.80
C GLY A 5 -3.65 -3.00 -32.68
N PHE A 6 -3.40 -1.77 -32.22
CA PHE A 6 -4.40 -0.71 -32.11
C PHE A 6 -4.84 -0.24 -33.51
N ARG A 7 -6.13 0.06 -33.70
CA ARG A 7 -6.66 0.52 -34.99
C ARG A 7 -7.03 1.99 -34.93
N ILE A 8 -6.48 2.80 -35.83
CA ILE A 8 -6.87 4.21 -36.03
C ILE A 8 -7.50 4.29 -37.42
N ASN A 9 -8.74 4.76 -37.51
CA ASN A 9 -9.50 4.81 -38.77
C ASN A 9 -9.51 3.47 -39.53
N TYR A 10 -9.74 2.36 -38.81
CA TYR A 10 -9.79 0.99 -39.35
C TYR A 10 -8.45 0.39 -39.83
N GLU A 11 -7.38 1.18 -39.92
CA GLU A 11 -6.03 0.75 -40.27
C GLU A 11 -5.28 0.25 -39.03
N LYS A 12 -4.45 -0.79 -39.20
CA LYS A 12 -3.58 -1.29 -38.12
C LYS A 12 -2.41 -0.34 -37.94
N ALA A 13 -2.32 0.28 -36.77
CA ALA A 13 -1.15 1.05 -36.38
C ALA A 13 -0.18 0.17 -35.59
N ALA A 14 1.10 0.19 -35.97
CA ALA A 14 2.15 -0.40 -35.14
C ALA A 14 2.29 0.43 -33.86
N VAL A 15 2.23 -0.23 -32.70
CA VAL A 15 2.42 0.42 -31.40
C VAL A 15 3.73 -0.08 -30.82
N GLU A 16 4.66 0.84 -30.62
CA GLU A 16 5.91 0.59 -29.89
C GLU A 16 5.83 1.25 -28.51
N ALA A 17 6.21 0.51 -27.48
CA ALA A 17 6.31 1.05 -26.14
C ALA A 17 7.59 1.89 -26.03
N ILE A 18 7.45 3.18 -25.74
CA ILE A 18 8.59 4.08 -25.58
C ILE A 18 8.91 4.26 -24.09
N GLY A 19 10.15 3.95 -23.71
CA GLY A 19 10.67 4.13 -22.36
C GLY A 19 10.38 2.97 -21.40
N PRO A 20 10.81 3.09 -20.12
CA PRO A 20 10.63 2.04 -19.14
C PRO A 20 9.14 1.79 -18.81
N PRO A 21 8.75 0.55 -18.47
CA PRO A 21 7.38 0.25 -18.10
C PRO A 21 6.98 0.97 -16.81
N VAL A 22 5.85 1.67 -16.85
CA VAL A 22 5.27 2.35 -15.69
C VAL A 22 4.15 1.49 -15.10
N THR A 23 4.25 1.22 -13.81
CA THR A 23 3.21 0.55 -13.03
C THR A 23 2.36 1.58 -12.30
N PHE A 24 1.05 1.39 -12.36
CA PHE A 24 0.08 2.17 -11.58
C PHE A 24 -0.14 1.47 -10.24
N VAL A 25 0.27 2.11 -9.16
CA VAL A 25 0.13 1.63 -7.79
C VAL A 25 -0.96 2.45 -7.09
N ASN A 26 -2.04 1.78 -6.72
CA ASN A 26 -3.08 2.35 -5.86
C ASN A 26 -2.60 2.28 -4.41
N VAL A 27 -2.58 3.42 -3.74
CA VAL A 27 -2.15 3.54 -2.35
C VAL A 27 -3.35 3.94 -1.52
N TYR A 28 -3.81 3.01 -0.69
CA TYR A 28 -4.97 3.16 0.18
C TYR A 28 -4.53 3.46 1.61
N ARG A 29 -5.40 4.18 2.34
CA ARG A 29 -5.17 4.57 3.74
C ARG A 29 -3.91 5.42 3.91
N TYR A 30 -3.52 6.13 2.86
CA TYR A 30 -2.48 7.14 2.98
C TYR A 30 -3.02 8.29 3.83
N PRO A 31 -2.36 8.65 4.95
CA PRO A 31 -2.88 9.68 5.84
C PRO A 31 -2.99 11.04 5.12
N ALA A 32 -4.16 11.67 5.23
CA ALA A 32 -4.45 12.90 4.48
C ALA A 32 -3.57 14.10 4.88
N TYR A 33 -2.96 14.04 6.07
CA TYR A 33 -2.06 15.07 6.59
C TYR A 33 -0.62 14.93 6.09
N LEU A 34 -0.25 13.82 5.43
CA LEU A 34 1.09 13.61 4.88
C LEU A 34 1.17 14.14 3.44
N SER A 35 2.30 14.76 3.10
CA SER A 35 2.55 15.32 1.76
C SER A 35 2.88 14.23 0.74
N ASP A 36 2.78 14.56 -0.54
CA ASP A 36 3.18 13.63 -1.62
C ASP A 36 4.69 13.38 -1.65
N GLU A 37 5.50 14.27 -1.05
CA GLU A 37 6.95 14.08 -0.89
C GLU A 37 7.28 12.95 0.09
N VAL A 38 6.53 12.83 1.19
CA VAL A 38 6.68 11.69 2.12
C VAL A 38 6.35 10.38 1.41
N LEU A 39 5.31 10.37 0.58
CA LEU A 39 4.92 9.21 -0.21
C LEU A 39 5.99 8.85 -1.26
N SER A 40 6.51 9.84 -1.99
CA SER A 40 7.52 9.61 -3.02
C SER A 40 8.81 9.07 -2.42
N ASN A 41 9.28 9.65 -1.30
CA ASN A 41 10.47 9.18 -0.59
C ASN A 41 10.30 7.75 -0.07
N ALA A 42 9.13 7.42 0.51
CA ALA A 42 8.86 6.07 1.00
C ALA A 42 8.84 5.02 -0.13
N LEU A 43 8.39 5.41 -1.33
CA LEU A 43 8.31 4.53 -2.49
C LEU A 43 9.56 4.53 -3.37
N ALA A 44 10.46 5.51 -3.24
CA ALA A 44 11.69 5.65 -4.03
C ALA A 44 12.56 4.39 -3.98
N GLN A 45 12.51 3.70 -2.85
CA GLN A 45 13.22 2.45 -2.67
C GLN A 45 12.76 1.38 -3.69
N TYR A 46 11.48 1.36 -4.08
CA TYR A 46 10.90 0.35 -4.99
C TYR A 46 11.02 0.71 -6.48
N GLY A 47 11.42 1.94 -6.80
CA GLY A 47 11.55 2.40 -8.18
C GLY A 47 11.51 3.91 -8.31
N LYS A 48 11.54 4.39 -9.55
CA LYS A 48 11.52 5.82 -9.84
C LYS A 48 10.09 6.34 -9.85
N PHE A 49 9.77 7.18 -8.87
CA PHE A 49 8.48 7.86 -8.77
C PHE A 49 8.31 8.85 -9.93
N LYS A 50 7.15 8.86 -10.59
CA LYS A 50 6.85 9.76 -11.70
C LYS A 50 5.83 10.83 -11.34
N SER A 51 4.73 10.42 -10.75
CA SER A 51 3.65 11.32 -10.37
C SER A 51 2.70 10.61 -9.40
N THR A 52 1.92 11.40 -8.67
CA THR A 52 0.75 10.92 -7.94
C THR A 52 -0.45 11.79 -8.26
N THR A 53 -1.64 11.19 -8.23
CA THR A 53 -2.91 11.92 -8.21
C THR A 53 -3.78 11.37 -7.08
N PHE A 54 -4.86 12.09 -6.76
CA PHE A 54 -5.87 11.64 -5.81
C PHE A 54 -7.23 11.63 -6.49
N ALA A 55 -8.15 10.83 -5.96
CA ALA A 55 -9.55 10.89 -6.35
C ALA A 55 -10.41 11.51 -5.25
N THR A 56 -11.51 12.09 -5.69
CA THR A 56 -12.57 12.60 -4.82
C THR A 56 -13.70 11.59 -4.75
N VAL A 57 -14.52 11.66 -3.72
CA VAL A 57 -15.73 10.84 -3.61
C VAL A 57 -16.68 11.23 -4.74
N ALA A 58 -17.21 10.26 -5.47
CA ALA A 58 -18.05 10.51 -6.65
C ALA A 58 -19.26 11.41 -6.36
N SER A 59 -19.86 11.28 -5.17
CA SER A 59 -20.99 12.10 -4.72
C SER A 59 -20.58 13.42 -4.06
N ARG A 60 -19.30 13.65 -3.78
CA ARG A 60 -18.76 14.82 -3.07
C ARG A 60 -17.38 15.18 -3.61
N HIS A 61 -17.36 15.90 -4.72
CA HIS A 61 -16.11 16.27 -5.43
C HIS A 61 -15.13 17.09 -4.57
N ASN A 62 -15.57 17.74 -3.49
CA ASN A 62 -14.68 18.45 -2.58
C ASN A 62 -14.10 17.57 -1.46
N LYS A 63 -14.43 16.27 -1.43
CA LYS A 63 -13.92 15.33 -0.43
C LYS A 63 -13.01 14.31 -1.09
N LEU A 64 -11.76 14.29 -0.68
CA LEU A 64 -10.81 13.25 -1.08
C LEU A 64 -11.31 11.88 -0.61
N ASN A 65 -11.20 10.85 -1.45
CA ASN A 65 -11.58 9.49 -1.09
C ASN A 65 -10.45 8.73 -0.36
N GLY A 66 -9.32 9.39 -0.09
CA GLY A 66 -8.20 8.82 0.66
C GLY A 66 -7.30 7.84 -0.14
N VAL A 67 -7.50 7.75 -1.46
CA VAL A 67 -6.67 6.93 -2.35
C VAL A 67 -5.71 7.82 -3.14
N ARG A 68 -4.44 7.41 -3.23
CA ARG A 68 -3.45 7.99 -4.13
C ARG A 68 -3.17 7.03 -5.28
N PHE A 69 -3.04 7.57 -6.50
CA PHE A 69 -2.69 6.81 -7.70
C PHE A 69 -1.27 7.19 -8.11
N VAL A 70 -0.32 6.31 -7.79
CA VAL A 70 1.09 6.54 -8.05
C VAL A 70 1.49 5.91 -9.38
N LYS A 71 2.21 6.68 -10.21
CA LYS A 71 2.94 6.16 -11.37
C LYS A 71 4.37 5.88 -10.94
N LEU A 72 4.79 4.62 -11.03
CA LEU A 72 6.11 4.16 -10.62
C LEU A 72 6.78 3.39 -11.77
N GLU A 73 7.97 3.82 -12.19
CA GLU A 73 8.89 2.92 -12.90
C GLU A 73 9.45 1.93 -11.88
N MET A 74 8.72 0.84 -11.68
CA MET A 74 8.95 -0.11 -10.60
C MET A 74 10.17 -0.99 -10.90
N ALA A 75 11.21 -0.86 -10.09
CA ALA A 75 12.44 -1.65 -10.18
C ALA A 75 12.36 -2.93 -9.34
N ARG A 76 11.59 -2.90 -8.24
CA ARG A 76 11.26 -4.07 -7.42
C ARG A 76 9.80 -4.01 -6.95
N PRO A 77 9.14 -5.15 -6.70
CA PRO A 77 7.76 -5.18 -6.23
C PRO A 77 7.52 -4.32 -4.98
N VAL A 78 6.50 -3.45 -5.03
CA VAL A 78 5.98 -2.79 -3.82
C VAL A 78 5.18 -3.83 -3.01
N PRO A 79 5.44 -4.03 -1.71
CA PRO A 79 4.66 -4.95 -0.89
C PRO A 79 3.18 -4.56 -0.79
N ASN A 80 2.30 -5.51 -0.45
CA ASN A 80 0.88 -5.23 -0.17
C ASN A 80 0.69 -4.17 0.94
N PHE A 81 1.63 -4.09 1.88
CA PHE A 81 1.62 -3.14 2.99
C PHE A 81 2.99 -2.53 3.20
N VAL A 82 3.03 -1.22 3.39
CA VAL A 82 4.23 -0.45 3.76
C VAL A 82 3.92 0.42 4.96
N THR A 83 4.91 0.64 5.83
CA THR A 83 4.78 1.61 6.93
C THR A 83 5.35 2.94 6.48
N ILE A 84 4.52 3.99 6.49
CA ILE A 84 4.91 5.35 6.12
C ILE A 84 4.57 6.26 7.30
N ALA A 85 5.58 6.94 7.86
CA ALA A 85 5.43 7.80 9.04
C ALA A 85 4.69 7.12 10.23
N GLY A 86 4.87 5.80 10.39
CA GLY A 86 4.21 5.01 11.44
C GLY A 86 2.84 4.44 11.06
N ASP A 87 2.22 4.93 9.99
CA ASP A 87 0.94 4.43 9.49
C ASP A 87 1.12 3.25 8.53
N ARG A 88 0.31 2.22 8.70
CA ARG A 88 0.27 1.05 7.81
C ARG A 88 -0.58 1.35 6.58
N VAL A 89 0.09 1.60 5.47
CA VAL A 89 -0.48 1.94 4.16
C VAL A 89 -0.60 0.67 3.31
N MET A 90 -1.69 0.55 2.55
CA MET A 90 -1.92 -0.58 1.64
C MET A 90 -1.59 -0.16 0.20
N CYS A 91 -0.85 -1.01 -0.51
CA CYS A 91 -0.51 -0.80 -1.91
C CYS A 91 -1.08 -1.93 -2.77
N GLU A 92 -1.59 -1.58 -3.94
CA GLU A 92 -2.13 -2.53 -4.90
C GLU A 92 -1.73 -2.15 -6.33
N TYR A 93 -1.33 -3.13 -7.14
CA TYR A 93 -1.14 -2.95 -8.58
C TYR A 93 -1.50 -4.23 -9.33
N ARG A 94 -1.71 -4.11 -10.64
CA ARG A 94 -2.12 -5.24 -11.49
C ARG A 94 -1.06 -6.35 -11.46
N GLY A 95 -1.50 -7.59 -11.24
CA GLY A 95 -0.61 -8.76 -11.16
C GLY A 95 -0.03 -9.03 -9.76
N MET A 96 -0.31 -8.18 -8.76
CA MET A 96 0.04 -8.45 -7.38
C MET A 96 -0.81 -9.61 -6.81
N ARG A 97 -0.17 -10.54 -6.10
CA ARG A 97 -0.88 -11.50 -5.23
C ARG A 97 -1.37 -10.78 -3.98
N ARG A 98 -2.69 -10.62 -3.86
CA ARG A 98 -3.31 -9.98 -2.70
C ARG A 98 -3.21 -10.87 -1.47
N VAL A 99 -2.96 -10.25 -0.33
CA VAL A 99 -2.94 -10.92 0.97
C VAL A 99 -3.95 -10.31 1.93
N CYS A 100 -4.36 -11.09 2.93
CA CYS A 100 -5.25 -10.67 3.99
C CYS A 100 -4.65 -9.48 4.75
N ALA A 101 -5.40 -8.38 4.86
CA ALA A 101 -4.93 -7.20 5.58
C ALA A 101 -4.75 -7.40 7.10
N ARG A 102 -5.27 -8.48 7.65
CA ARG A 102 -5.07 -8.85 9.06
C ARG A 102 -3.79 -9.67 9.21
N CYS A 103 -3.80 -10.93 8.75
CA CYS A 103 -2.72 -11.88 8.97
C CYS A 103 -1.63 -11.94 7.90
N GLY A 104 -1.87 -11.42 6.69
CA GLY A 104 -0.89 -11.51 5.59
C GLY A 104 -0.94 -12.81 4.76
N ASP A 105 -1.86 -13.72 5.04
CA ASP A 105 -2.05 -14.94 4.24
C ASP A 105 -2.81 -14.70 2.94
N THR A 106 -2.73 -15.68 2.04
CA THR A 106 -3.42 -15.68 0.75
C THR A 106 -4.63 -16.61 0.74
N GLY A 107 -5.56 -16.38 -0.18
CA GLY A 107 -6.76 -17.22 -0.37
C GLY A 107 -8.03 -16.65 0.28
N TYR A 108 -7.90 -15.63 1.13
CA TYR A 108 -9.03 -14.95 1.76
C TYR A 108 -8.71 -13.47 2.03
N MET A 109 -9.77 -12.70 2.31
CA MET A 109 -9.69 -11.28 2.65
C MET A 109 -10.04 -11.07 4.12
N GLY A 110 -9.74 -9.89 4.67
CA GLY A 110 -9.82 -9.60 6.10
C GLY A 110 -11.17 -9.88 6.77
N SER A 111 -12.28 -9.81 6.04
CA SER A 111 -13.62 -10.15 6.53
C SER A 111 -13.78 -11.64 6.84
N ALA A 112 -13.09 -12.51 6.11
CA ALA A 112 -13.09 -13.97 6.31
C ALA A 112 -11.89 -14.46 7.15
N CYS A 113 -11.10 -13.54 7.71
CA CYS A 113 -9.91 -13.90 8.48
C CYS A 113 -10.28 -14.39 9.88
N THR A 114 -9.92 -15.64 10.16
CA THR A 114 -10.07 -16.30 11.47
C THR A 114 -8.79 -16.36 12.29
N ALA A 115 -7.67 -15.84 11.76
CA ALA A 115 -6.40 -15.83 12.48
C ALA A 115 -6.49 -15.07 13.82
N GLN A 116 -5.98 -15.71 14.87
CA GLN A 116 -5.93 -15.14 16.22
C GLN A 116 -5.00 -13.93 16.27
N TYR A 117 -5.34 -12.94 17.11
CA TYR A 117 -4.55 -11.72 17.30
C TYR A 117 -4.00 -11.66 18.72
N CYS A 118 -2.68 -11.61 18.84
CA CYS A 118 -2.01 -11.49 20.12
C CYS A 118 -1.95 -10.03 20.56
N LYS A 119 -2.65 -9.71 21.66
CA LYS A 119 -2.70 -8.35 22.22
C LYS A 119 -1.43 -7.96 23.00
N ARG A 120 -0.52 -8.92 23.25
CA ARG A 120 0.79 -8.70 23.90
C ARG A 120 1.82 -8.21 22.89
N CYS A 121 2.09 -8.98 21.84
CA CYS A 121 3.13 -8.67 20.86
C CYS A 121 2.60 -7.96 19.59
N GLY A 122 1.27 -7.88 19.41
CA GLY A 122 0.63 -7.14 18.33
C GLY A 122 0.65 -7.83 16.97
N THR A 123 0.85 -9.16 16.92
CA THR A 123 0.87 -9.93 15.66
C THR A 123 -0.32 -10.89 15.55
N PHE A 124 -0.65 -11.27 14.32
CA PHE A 124 -1.60 -12.35 14.04
C PHE A 124 -0.89 -13.72 14.06
N GLY A 125 -1.66 -14.79 14.29
CA GLY A 125 -1.20 -16.17 14.20
C GLY A 125 -1.21 -16.96 15.52
N HIS A 126 -1.43 -16.30 16.65
CA HIS A 126 -1.53 -16.95 17.97
C HIS A 126 -2.39 -16.11 18.94
N GLU A 127 -2.81 -16.73 20.04
CA GLU A 127 -3.52 -16.06 21.13
C GLU A 127 -2.55 -15.33 22.07
N THR A 128 -3.08 -14.53 22.99
CA THR A 128 -2.23 -13.79 23.94
C THR A 128 -1.66 -14.69 25.03
N GLU A 129 -2.39 -15.74 25.39
CA GLU A 129 -1.98 -16.75 26.34
C GLU A 129 -0.80 -17.56 25.79
N GLY A 130 0.24 -17.77 26.59
CA GLY A 130 1.46 -18.44 26.16
C GLY A 130 2.38 -17.63 25.23
N CYS A 131 2.11 -16.34 25.02
CA CYS A 131 3.01 -15.48 24.25
C CYS A 131 4.18 -14.99 25.12
N ASP A 132 5.40 -15.35 24.74
CA ASP A 132 6.64 -14.97 25.44
C ASP A 132 7.39 -13.80 24.80
N ALA A 133 6.87 -13.24 23.71
CA ALA A 133 7.47 -12.09 23.05
C ALA A 133 7.36 -10.81 23.89
N GLU A 134 8.23 -9.84 23.58
CA GLU A 134 8.21 -8.51 24.19
C GLU A 134 6.82 -7.87 24.07
N CYS A 135 6.30 -7.35 25.18
CA CYS A 135 5.00 -6.71 25.21
C CYS A 135 5.09 -5.34 24.52
N LYS A 136 4.37 -5.17 23.42
CA LYS A 136 4.31 -3.90 22.69
C LYS A 136 3.28 -2.92 23.26
N ARG A 137 2.53 -3.29 24.30
CA ARG A 137 1.76 -2.31 25.06
C ARG A 137 2.75 -1.45 25.85
N LYS A 138 3.06 -0.26 25.32
CA LYS A 138 3.64 0.80 26.14
C LYS A 138 2.60 1.22 27.19
N VAL A 139 2.60 0.56 28.35
CA VAL A 139 1.90 1.07 29.53
C VAL A 139 2.71 2.26 30.01
N GLY A 140 2.18 3.48 29.84
CA GLY A 140 2.66 4.73 30.42
C GLY A 140 4.17 4.89 30.58
N GLN A 141 4.86 5.41 29.55
CA GLN A 141 6.07 6.19 29.83
C GLN A 141 5.63 7.47 30.54
N VAL A 142 5.57 7.43 31.87
CA VAL A 142 5.77 8.65 32.65
C VAL A 142 7.21 9.06 32.35
N MET A 143 7.37 10.15 31.60
CA MET A 143 8.67 10.77 31.39
C MET A 143 9.21 11.14 32.77
N ALA A 144 10.19 10.38 33.26
CA ALA A 144 11.00 10.81 34.38
C ALA A 144 11.78 12.05 33.91
N ILE A 145 11.28 13.23 34.28
CA ILE A 145 12.11 14.43 34.35
C ILE A 145 12.96 14.20 35.60
N ILE A 146 14.21 13.81 35.39
CA ILE A 146 15.24 13.84 36.43
C ILE A 146 15.66 15.32 36.53
N GLU A 147 15.65 15.83 37.76
CA GLU A 147 16.06 17.20 38.15
C GLU A 147 17.47 17.57 37.67
#